data_AF-A0AAX4JQE5-F1
#
_entry.id   AF-A0AAX4JQE5-F1
#
_cell.length_a   1.000
_cell.length_b   1.000
_cell.length_c   1.000
_cell.angle_alpha   90.00
_cell.angle_beta   90.00
_cell.angle_gamma   90.00
#
_symmetry.space_group_name_H-M   'P 1'
#
loop_
_entity.id
_entity.type
_entity.pdbx_description
1 polymer ?
#
loop_
_entity_poly.entity_id
_entity_poly.type
_entity_poly.pdbx_seq_one_letter_code
_entity_poly.pdbx_strand_id
1 'polypeptide(L)'
;MPSASDQTLENQNEEELNSLHSKIKSLRSVTIDILDDANRQNDQTNSFTSFASSLFSTSRHHQRTMASTSTLRQYRTIAYIVGVIVVLWLIMKLWRSGSGSVPSPHTGLEPEY
;
A
#
# COMPACT_ATOMS: atom_id res chain seq x y z
N MET A 1 -77.88 0.22 23.46
CA MET A 1 -77.36 -0.37 22.22
C MET A 1 -76.47 0.68 21.59
N PRO A 2 -75.13 0.47 21.50
CA PRO A 2 -74.24 1.43 20.88
C PRO A 2 -74.67 1.64 19.42
N SER A 3 -74.70 2.89 18.96
CA SER A 3 -75.16 3.21 17.61
C SER A 3 -74.16 2.67 16.57
N ALA A 4 -74.61 2.32 15.37
CA ALA A 4 -73.71 1.84 14.30
C ALA A 4 -72.59 2.86 13.99
N SER A 5 -72.86 4.16 14.20
CA SER A 5 -71.88 5.23 14.16
C SER A 5 -70.81 5.14 15.24
N ASP A 6 -71.17 4.81 16.49
CA ASP A 6 -70.20 4.67 17.59
C ASP A 6 -69.23 3.52 17.34
N GLN A 7 -69.73 2.38 16.87
CA GLN A 7 -68.88 1.23 16.52
C GLN A 7 -67.92 1.55 15.37
N THR A 8 -68.34 2.40 14.43
CA THR A 8 -67.48 2.82 13.31
C THR A 8 -66.38 3.79 13.78
N LEU A 9 -66.69 4.69 14.70
CA LEU A 9 -65.73 5.63 15.28
C LEU A 9 -64.72 4.92 16.18
N GLU A 10 -65.15 3.93 16.95
CA GLU A 10 -64.28 3.12 17.81
C GLU A 10 -63.30 2.29 16.97
N ASN A 11 -63.79 1.64 15.92
CA ASN A 11 -62.94 0.90 14.98
C ASN A 11 -61.92 1.79 14.26
N GLN A 12 -62.31 3.02 13.86
CA GLN A 12 -61.39 3.99 13.26
C GLN A 12 -60.31 4.44 14.24
N ASN A 13 -60.67 4.65 15.50
CA ASN A 13 -59.73 5.07 16.52
C ASN A 13 -58.68 3.99 16.80
N GLU A 14 -59.07 2.72 16.88
CA GLU A 14 -58.14 1.59 17.01
C GLU A 14 -57.20 1.45 15.81
N GLU A 15 -57.68 1.75 14.61
CA GLU A 15 -56.89 1.70 13.38
C GLU A 15 -55.85 2.83 13.33
N GLU A 16 -56.22 4.05 13.73
CA GLU A 16 -55.28 5.17 13.91
C GLU A 16 -54.26 4.90 15.02
N LEU A 17 -54.68 4.33 16.16
CA LEU A 17 -53.79 3.95 17.26
C LEU A 17 -52.73 2.94 16.83
N ASN A 18 -53.14 1.90 16.09
CA ASN A 18 -52.23 0.91 15.54
C ASN A 18 -51.26 1.52 14.50
N SER A 19 -51.76 2.44 13.67
CA SER A 19 -50.93 3.20 12.73
C SER A 19 -49.89 4.05 13.45
N LEU A 20 -50.27 4.74 14.54
CA LEU A 20 -49.35 5.55 15.35
C LEU A 20 -48.27 4.69 16.01
N HIS A 21 -48.67 3.58 16.62
CA HIS A 21 -47.73 2.62 17.23
C HIS A 21 -46.76 2.03 16.21
N SER A 22 -47.24 1.69 15.01
CA SER A 22 -46.40 1.23 13.91
C SER A 22 -45.38 2.29 13.48
N LYS A 23 -45.81 3.55 13.35
CA LYS A 23 -44.92 4.68 13.05
C LYS A 23 -43.88 4.92 14.13
N ILE A 24 -44.25 4.84 15.42
CA ILE A 24 -43.30 4.98 16.54
C ILE A 24 -42.27 3.85 16.52
N LYS A 25 -42.69 2.61 16.28
CA LYS A 25 -41.78 1.47 16.15
C LYS A 25 -40.82 1.65 14.96
N SER A 26 -41.32 2.17 13.84
CA SER A 26 -40.51 2.49 12.66
C SER A 26 -39.48 3.57 12.94
N LEU A 27 -39.87 4.71 13.53
CA LEU A 27 -38.96 5.80 13.91
C LEU A 27 -37.91 5.32 14.92
N ARG A 28 -38.30 4.48 15.87
CA ARG A 28 -37.38 3.85 16.81
C ARG A 28 -36.37 2.94 16.11
N SER A 29 -36.83 2.10 15.18
CA SER A 29 -35.93 1.23 14.39
C SER A 29 -34.92 2.07 13.63
N VAL A 30 -35.38 3.04 12.85
CA VAL A 30 -34.52 3.91 12.04
C VAL A 30 -33.50 4.66 12.91
N THR A 31 -33.89 5.08 14.12
CA THR A 31 -32.96 5.76 15.05
C THR A 31 -31.87 4.81 15.57
N ILE A 32 -32.22 3.57 15.90
CA ILE A 32 -31.25 2.56 16.33
C ILE A 32 -30.32 2.19 15.16
N ASP A 33 -30.89 2.03 13.97
CA ASP A 33 -30.15 1.68 12.76
C ASP A 33 -29.15 2.79 12.39
N ILE A 34 -29.53 4.07 12.49
CA ILE A 34 -28.63 5.21 12.26
C ILE A 34 -27.53 5.27 13.33
N LEU A 35 -27.84 5.00 14.60
CA LEU A 35 -26.86 5.02 15.68
C LEU A 35 -25.82 3.90 15.51
N ASP A 36 -26.27 2.70 15.15
CA ASP A 36 -25.37 1.58 14.89
C ASP A 36 -24.49 1.85 13.65
N ASP A 37 -25.06 2.39 12.57
CA ASP A 37 -24.32 2.75 11.36
C ASP A 37 -23.27 3.85 11.63
N ALA A 38 -23.62 4.87 12.43
CA ALA A 38 -22.68 5.92 12.83
C ALA A 38 -21.51 5.37 13.68
N ASN A 39 -21.77 4.43 14.58
CA ASN A 39 -20.72 3.76 15.35
C ASN A 39 -19.80 2.93 14.44
N ARG A 40 -20.36 2.15 13.51
CA ARG A 40 -19.57 1.36 12.55
C ARG A 40 -18.75 2.26 11.59
N GLN A 41 -19.28 3.40 11.21
CA GLN A 41 -18.58 4.40 10.39
C GLN A 41 -17.43 5.08 11.16
N ASN A 42 -17.56 5.29 12.47
CA ASN A 42 -16.49 5.82 13.31
C ASN A 42 -15.26 4.88 13.31
N ASP A 43 -15.49 3.58 13.47
CA ASP A 43 -14.42 2.56 13.47
C ASP A 43 -13.69 2.45 12.12
N GLN A 44 -14.42 2.54 11.00
CA GLN A 44 -13.80 2.60 9.67
C GLN A 44 -12.95 3.86 9.49
N THR A 45 -13.43 5.01 9.97
CA THR A 45 -12.71 6.29 9.89
C THR A 45 -11.41 6.27 10.71
N ASN A 46 -11.44 5.65 11.90
CA ASN A 46 -10.26 5.45 12.73
C ASN A 46 -9.24 4.51 12.07
N SER A 47 -9.72 3.47 11.39
CA SER A 47 -8.88 2.53 10.64
C SER A 47 -8.18 3.21 9.46
N PHE A 48 -8.89 4.06 8.71
CA PHE A 48 -8.28 4.83 7.61
C PHE A 48 -7.30 5.87 8.13
N THR A 49 -7.65 6.60 9.18
CA THR A 49 -6.78 7.61 9.81
C THR A 49 -5.49 6.99 10.33
N SER A 50 -5.57 5.83 10.98
CA SER A 50 -4.41 5.10 11.49
C SER A 50 -3.53 4.53 10.37
N PHE A 51 -4.13 4.03 9.29
CA PHE A 51 -3.41 3.62 8.08
C PHE A 51 -2.70 4.80 7.41
N ALA A 52 -3.40 5.91 7.19
CA ALA A 52 -2.84 7.13 6.61
C ALA A 52 -1.69 7.67 7.48
N SER A 53 -1.87 7.71 8.81
CA SER A 53 -0.83 8.13 9.75
C SER A 53 0.41 7.22 9.68
N SER A 54 0.19 5.91 9.58
CA SER A 54 1.28 4.93 9.41
C SER A 54 2.00 5.13 8.08
N LEU A 55 1.26 5.35 6.99
CA LEU A 55 1.79 5.68 5.67
C LEU A 55 2.61 6.98 5.65
N PHE A 56 2.10 8.04 6.25
CA PHE A 56 2.83 9.31 6.33
C PHE A 56 4.06 9.19 7.23
N SER A 57 3.98 8.45 8.32
CA SER A 57 5.12 8.19 9.21
C SER A 57 6.23 7.41 8.50
N THR A 58 5.90 6.31 7.81
CA THR A 58 6.88 5.55 7.01
C THR A 58 7.44 6.39 5.87
N SER A 59 6.59 7.14 5.15
CA SER A 59 7.03 7.96 4.02
C SER A 59 7.95 9.10 4.47
N ARG A 60 7.66 9.75 5.61
CA ARG A 60 8.51 10.80 6.19
C ARG A 60 9.82 10.26 6.76
N HIS A 61 9.80 9.06 7.35
CA HIS A 61 11.02 8.38 7.75
C HIS A 61 11.85 8.00 6.52
N HIS A 62 11.25 7.42 5.48
CA HIS A 62 11.92 7.07 4.23
C HIS A 62 12.52 8.30 3.53
N GLN A 63 11.78 9.42 3.45
CA GLN A 63 12.27 10.68 2.92
C GLN A 63 13.45 11.22 3.72
N ARG A 64 13.42 11.14 5.06
CA ARG A 64 14.56 11.56 5.90
C ARG A 64 15.72 10.59 5.81
N THR A 65 15.49 9.29 5.68
CA THR A 65 16.58 8.33 5.49
C THR A 65 17.24 8.49 4.12
N MET A 66 16.49 8.93 3.10
CA MET A 66 17.02 9.31 1.78
C MET A 66 17.70 10.69 1.80
N ALA A 67 17.17 11.68 2.54
CA ALA A 67 17.72 13.03 2.61
C ALA A 67 18.83 13.20 3.68
N SER A 68 18.89 12.33 4.68
CA SER A 68 19.87 12.32 5.77
C SER A 68 20.92 11.21 5.62
N THR A 69 21.12 10.71 4.40
CA THR A 69 22.41 10.08 4.11
C THR A 69 23.43 11.20 4.16
N SER A 70 24.27 11.26 5.20
CA SER A 70 25.37 12.24 5.23
C SER A 70 26.15 12.12 3.92
N THR A 71 26.52 13.26 3.32
CA THR A 71 27.23 13.33 2.03
C THR A 71 28.45 12.40 1.98
N LEU A 72 29.10 12.18 3.13
CA LEU A 72 30.21 11.24 3.30
C LEU A 72 29.79 9.76 3.13
N ARG A 73 28.62 9.36 3.62
CA ARG A 73 28.10 7.99 3.47
C ARG A 73 27.59 7.76 2.05
N GLN A 74 27.03 8.78 1.41
CA GLN A 74 26.63 8.76 -0.01
C GLN A 74 27.84 8.60 -0.94
N TYR A 75 28.94 9.33 -0.69
CA TYR A 75 30.17 9.20 -1.47
C TYR A 75 30.78 7.79 -1.36
N ARG A 76 30.72 7.17 -0.18
CA ARG A 76 31.14 5.77 0.01
C ARG A 76 30.30 4.81 -0.83
N THR A 77 28.98 4.92 -0.84
CA THR A 77 28.10 4.06 -1.64
C THR A 77 28.37 4.22 -3.15
N ILE A 78 28.53 5.46 -3.63
CA ILE A 78 28.86 5.74 -5.02
C ILE A 78 30.23 5.14 -5.38
N ALA A 79 31.23 5.31 -4.52
CA ALA A 79 32.56 4.74 -4.73
C ALA A 79 32.54 3.20 -4.80
N TYR A 80 31.72 2.52 -3.99
CA TYR A 80 31.55 1.07 -4.09
C TYR A 80 30.94 0.64 -5.43
N ILE A 81 29.89 1.33 -5.89
CA ILE A 81 29.23 1.01 -7.17
C ILE A 81 30.22 1.19 -8.34
N VAL A 82 30.93 2.33 -8.37
CA VAL A 82 31.95 2.60 -9.40
C VAL A 82 33.10 1.59 -9.30
N GLY A 83 33.55 1.27 -8.08
CA GLY A 83 34.61 0.30 -7.83
C GLY A 83 34.27 -1.09 -8.37
N VAL A 84 33.04 -1.58 -8.15
CA VAL A 84 32.59 -2.87 -8.67
C VAL A 84 32.60 -2.89 -10.20
N ILE A 85 32.14 -1.82 -10.85
CA ILE A 85 32.14 -1.71 -12.32
C ILE A 85 33.57 -1.73 -12.86
N VAL A 86 34.50 -0.99 -12.25
CA VAL A 86 35.91 -0.92 -12.68
C VAL A 86 36.61 -2.25 -12.47
N VAL A 87 36.38 -2.93 -11.34
CA VAL A 87 36.95 -4.26 -11.06
C VAL A 87 36.43 -5.28 -12.07
N LEU A 88 35.13 -5.29 -12.35
CA LEU A 88 34.54 -6.18 -13.35
C LEU A 88 35.11 -5.92 -14.75
N TRP A 89 35.29 -4.66 -15.12
CA TRP A 89 35.93 -4.27 -16.38
C TRP A 89 37.38 -4.74 -16.47
N LEU A 90 38.16 -4.59 -15.40
CA LEU A 90 39.54 -5.07 -15.32
C LEU A 90 39.62 -6.59 -15.48
N ILE A 91 38.75 -7.34 -14.79
CA ILE A 91 38.68 -8.81 -14.91
C ILE A 91 38.38 -9.19 -16.35
N MET A 92 37.37 -8.58 -16.98
CA MET A 92 37.02 -8.84 -18.38
C MET A 92 38.16 -8.47 -19.34
N LYS A 93 38.87 -7.36 -19.10
CA LYS A 93 40.01 -6.93 -19.91
C LYS A 93 41.19 -7.88 -19.78
N LEU A 94 41.49 -8.36 -18.56
CA LEU A 94 42.56 -9.32 -18.30
C LEU A 94 42.26 -10.67 -18.96
N TRP A 95 41.00 -11.13 -18.86
CA TRP A 95 40.55 -12.37 -19.51
C TRP A 95 40.63 -12.28 -21.04
N ARG A 96 40.25 -11.13 -21.62
CA ARG A 96 40.40 -10.87 -23.06
C ARG A 96 41.87 -10.75 -23.48
N SER A 97 42.75 -10.25 -22.62
CA SER A 97 44.17 -10.07 -22.92
C SER A 97 44.97 -11.38 -22.82
N GLY A 98 44.51 -12.35 -22.02
CA GLY A 98 45.15 -13.66 -21.85
C GLY A 98 44.92 -14.65 -23.00
N SER A 99 43.98 -14.37 -23.91
CA SER A 99 43.65 -15.26 -25.03
C SER A 99 44.44 -14.99 -26.32
N GLY A 100 45.61 -14.34 -26.23
CA GLY A 100 46.35 -13.88 -27.42
C GLY A 100 47.86 -13.88 -27.24
N SER A 101 48.47 -15.04 -27.05
CA SER A 101 49.87 -15.25 -27.43
C SER A 101 50.00 -16.64 -28.05
N VAL A 102 49.81 -16.71 -29.36
CA VAL A 102 50.21 -17.87 -30.17
C VAL A 102 51.68 -17.63 -30.54
N PRO A 103 52.63 -18.40 -30.01
CA PRO A 103 54.00 -18.37 -30.48
C PRO A 103 54.09 -19.27 -31.73
N SER A 104 54.42 -18.69 -32.89
CA SER A 104 54.85 -19.49 -34.03
C SER A 104 56.30 -19.96 -33.78
N PRO A 105 56.59 -21.28 -33.82
CA PRO A 105 57.94 -21.79 -33.57
C PRO A 105 58.88 -21.42 -34.71
N HIS A 106 60.07 -20.97 -34.33
CA HIS A 106 61.26 -20.92 -35.17
C HIS A 106 61.71 -22.37 -35.41
N THR A 107 61.43 -22.92 -36.59
CA THR A 107 62.14 -24.10 -37.10
C THR A 107 63.11 -23.63 -38.16
N GLY A 108 64.34 -23.33 -37.72
CA GLY A 108 65.48 -23.31 -38.62
C GLY A 108 65.71 -24.73 -39.13
N LEU A 109 65.73 -24.85 -40.46
CA LEU A 109 66.45 -25.88 -41.20
C LEU A 109 66.96 -25.20 -42.48
N GLU A 110 68.18 -24.66 -42.41
CA GLU A 110 69.13 -24.88 -43.51
C GLU A 110 69.30 -26.40 -43.69
N PRO A 111 69.57 -26.95 -44.89
CA PRO A 111 70.68 -26.50 -45.74
C PRO A 111 70.51 -26.67 -47.27
N GLU A 112 71.51 -26.16 -48.02
CA GLU A 112 71.98 -26.57 -49.35
C GLU A 112 71.00 -26.42 -50.55
N TYR A 113 71.35 -25.82 -51.69
CA TYR A 113 72.60 -25.82 -52.47
C TYR A 113 72.81 -24.48 -53.19
#